data_AF-A0A962P1Q8-F1
#
_entry.id   AF-A0A962P1Q8-F1
#
_cell.length_a   1.000
_cell.length_b   1.000
_cell.length_c   1.000
_cell.angle_alpha   90.00
_cell.angle_beta   90.00
_cell.angle_gamma   90.00
#
_symmetry.space_group_name_H-M   'P 1'
#
loop_
_entity.id
_entity.type
_entity.pdbx_description
1 polymer ?
#
loop_
_entity_poly.entity_id
_entity_poly.type
_entity_poly.pdbx_seq_one_letter_code
_entity_poly.pdbx_strand_id
1 'polypeptide(L)'
;MSLLKSLTLCIMLSLLSGCELLPAQSSAALEQPLPITELHDLNDWLNISTAVSKLSADMAATKLSQLAKPEAGDELFYYGALNQQLNHREGWIQARDAFRKLSLDTTIEPNLRELARIMEAHNQALINWHARHTHLQKELAESVLDRELLERKIEALTQLEATISNRKQQSTAPEPPATNE
;
A
#
# COMPACT_ATOMS: atom_id res chain seq x y z
N MET A 1 26.38 -28.31 -28.65
CA MET A 1 25.39 -27.23 -28.39
C MET A 1 23.93 -27.74 -28.44
N SER A 2 23.64 -28.95 -27.93
CA SER A 2 22.26 -29.51 -27.93
C SER A 2 21.70 -29.67 -26.51
N LEU A 3 22.55 -29.93 -25.51
CA LEU A 3 22.12 -30.18 -24.12
C LEU A 3 21.70 -28.93 -23.35
N LEU A 4 22.26 -27.75 -23.69
CA LEU A 4 21.92 -26.49 -23.00
C LEU A 4 20.51 -25.96 -23.39
N LYS A 5 20.01 -26.34 -24.58
CA LYS A 5 18.68 -25.94 -25.08
C LYS A 5 17.55 -26.81 -24.53
N SER A 6 17.81 -28.08 -24.22
CA SER A 6 16.81 -28.95 -23.56
C SER A 6 16.57 -28.56 -22.10
N LEU A 7 17.60 -28.06 -21.39
CA LEU A 7 17.44 -27.67 -19.98
C LEU A 7 16.56 -26.41 -19.82
N THR A 8 16.63 -25.48 -20.77
CA THR A 8 15.82 -24.25 -20.77
C THR A 8 14.34 -24.54 -21.06
N LEU A 9 14.04 -25.58 -21.84
CA LEU A 9 12.66 -25.97 -22.14
C LEU A 9 11.97 -26.61 -20.92
N CYS A 10 12.70 -27.41 -20.12
CA CYS A 10 12.13 -28.07 -18.93
C CYS A 10 11.82 -27.09 -17.78
N ILE A 11 12.57 -26.00 -17.64
CA ILE A 11 12.33 -24.99 -16.61
C ILE A 11 11.07 -24.16 -16.94
N MET A 12 10.80 -23.89 -18.23
CA MET A 12 9.61 -23.13 -18.63
C MET A 12 8.31 -23.95 -18.56
N LEU A 13 8.38 -25.29 -18.72
CA LEU A 13 7.22 -26.17 -18.55
C LEU A 13 6.84 -26.44 -17.09
N SER A 14 7.70 -26.09 -16.13
CA SER A 14 7.45 -26.31 -14.69
C SER A 14 6.71 -25.14 -14.03
N LEU A 15 6.52 -24.01 -14.73
CA LEU A 15 5.87 -22.80 -14.22
C LEU A 15 4.36 -22.73 -14.51
N LEU A 16 3.77 -23.76 -15.14
CA LEU A 16 2.36 -23.79 -15.56
C LEU A 16 1.49 -24.83 -14.84
N SER A 17 2.05 -25.59 -13.89
CA SER A 17 1.29 -26.55 -13.06
C SER A 17 1.16 -26.03 -11.63
N GLY A 18 0.24 -25.11 -11.41
CA GLY A 18 0.02 -24.51 -10.09
C GLY A 18 -1.26 -23.67 -10.01
N CYS A 19 -2.36 -24.17 -10.56
CA CYS A 19 -3.71 -23.69 -10.26
C CYS A 19 -4.57 -24.90 -9.93
N GLU A 20 -4.34 -25.49 -8.75
CA GLU A 20 -5.36 -26.36 -8.17
C GLU A 20 -6.51 -25.45 -7.67
N LEU A 21 -7.67 -25.65 -8.30
CA LEU A 21 -8.96 -25.21 -7.80
C LEU A 21 -9.12 -25.72 -6.35
N LEU A 22 -9.11 -24.81 -5.37
CA LEU A 22 -9.67 -25.13 -4.07
C LEU A 22 -11.19 -25.29 -4.22
N PRO A 23 -11.81 -26.37 -3.70
CA PRO A 23 -13.25 -26.46 -3.64
C PRO A 23 -13.77 -25.39 -2.67
N ALA A 24 -14.78 -24.64 -3.10
CA ALA A 24 -15.54 -23.74 -2.25
C ALA A 24 -16.26 -24.55 -1.16
N GLN A 25 -15.65 -24.67 0.02
CA GLN A 25 -16.37 -25.08 1.22
C GLN A 25 -17.18 -23.88 1.71
N SER A 26 -18.45 -23.87 1.30
CA SER A 26 -19.49 -23.18 2.05
C SER A 26 -19.53 -23.79 3.45
N SER A 27 -19.16 -22.98 4.44
CA SER A 27 -19.54 -23.23 5.82
C SER A 27 -19.92 -21.88 6.41
N ALA A 28 -21.23 -21.67 6.48
CA ALA A 28 -21.84 -20.71 7.37
C ALA A 28 -21.41 -21.07 8.79
N ALA A 29 -20.32 -20.47 9.26
CA ALA A 29 -19.87 -20.56 10.64
C ALA A 29 -20.30 -19.28 11.34
N LEU A 30 -21.25 -19.47 12.25
CA LEU A 30 -21.85 -18.49 13.14
C LEU A 30 -20.83 -17.51 13.73
N GLU A 31 -21.22 -16.24 13.72
CA GLU A 31 -20.65 -15.12 14.46
C GLU A 31 -20.65 -15.38 15.97
N GLN A 32 -19.65 -16.11 16.47
CA GLN A 32 -19.35 -16.08 17.90
C GLN A 32 -18.08 -15.28 18.14
N PRO A 33 -18.10 -14.26 19.02
CA PRO A 33 -16.86 -13.69 19.55
C PRO A 33 -16.10 -14.82 20.24
N LEU A 34 -14.84 -15.01 19.86
CA LEU A 34 -13.97 -16.01 20.48
C LEU A 34 -13.88 -15.70 21.98
N PRO A 35 -14.17 -16.68 22.87
CA PRO A 35 -13.98 -16.48 24.29
C PRO A 35 -12.49 -16.30 24.57
N ILE A 36 -12.14 -15.18 25.20
CA ILE A 36 -10.81 -14.93 25.77
C ILE A 36 -10.65 -15.97 26.90
N THR A 37 -10.15 -17.14 26.56
CA THR A 37 -9.85 -18.22 27.50
C THR A 37 -8.34 -18.19 27.64
N GLU A 38 -7.85 -17.94 28.86
CA GLU A 38 -6.42 -17.80 29.24
C GLU A 38 -5.46 -18.45 28.24
N LEU A 39 -4.85 -17.63 27.38
CA LEU A 39 -3.90 -18.08 26.37
C LEU A 39 -2.52 -18.00 27.01
N HIS A 40 -1.79 -19.10 27.02
CA HIS A 40 -0.51 -19.20 27.76
C HIS A 40 0.66 -19.60 26.86
N ASP A 41 0.42 -19.86 25.57
CA ASP A 41 1.47 -20.33 24.64
C ASP A 41 1.45 -19.60 23.29
N LEU A 42 2.58 -19.61 22.59
CA LEU A 42 2.77 -19.05 21.26
C LEU A 42 1.72 -19.51 20.25
N ASN A 43 1.29 -20.76 20.34
CA ASN A 43 0.27 -21.32 19.45
C ASN A 43 -1.05 -20.53 19.52
N ASP A 44 -1.39 -20.01 20.68
CA ASP A 44 -2.61 -19.24 20.88
C ASP A 44 -2.57 -17.90 20.14
N TRP A 45 -1.47 -17.18 20.25
CA TRP A 45 -1.27 -15.92 19.52
C TRP A 45 -1.21 -16.15 18.01
N LEU A 46 -0.61 -17.26 17.56
CA LEU A 46 -0.64 -17.64 16.15
C LEU A 46 -2.05 -17.99 15.66
N ASN A 47 -2.86 -18.66 16.49
CA ASN A 47 -4.26 -18.93 16.21
C ASN A 47 -5.08 -17.64 16.14
N ILE A 48 -4.87 -16.69 17.06
CA ILE A 48 -5.48 -15.36 17.01
C ILE A 48 -5.12 -14.68 15.69
N SER A 49 -3.83 -14.61 15.35
CA SER A 49 -3.38 -13.95 14.12
C SER A 49 -4.01 -14.58 12.87
N THR A 50 -4.14 -15.91 12.86
CA THR A 50 -4.76 -16.66 11.77
C THR A 50 -6.27 -16.45 11.69
N ALA A 51 -6.94 -16.32 12.83
CA ALA A 51 -8.37 -16.03 12.87
C ALA A 51 -8.66 -14.59 12.39
N VAL A 52 -7.85 -13.63 12.84
CA VAL A 52 -8.00 -12.22 12.48
C VAL A 52 -7.67 -11.97 11.01
N SER A 53 -6.66 -12.64 10.44
CA SER A 53 -6.28 -12.46 9.03
C SER A 53 -7.37 -12.87 8.05
N LYS A 54 -8.32 -13.70 8.48
CA LYS A 54 -9.50 -14.12 7.70
C LYS A 54 -10.64 -13.10 7.75
N LEU A 55 -10.57 -12.10 8.62
CA LEU A 55 -11.61 -11.08 8.72
C LEU A 55 -11.51 -10.05 7.60
N SER A 56 -12.63 -9.47 7.18
CA SER A 56 -12.61 -8.23 6.41
C SER A 56 -12.26 -7.04 7.31
N ALA A 57 -11.83 -5.93 6.71
CA ALA A 57 -11.58 -4.69 7.45
C ALA A 57 -12.82 -4.22 8.24
N ASP A 58 -14.02 -4.34 7.66
CA ASP A 58 -15.28 -3.96 8.33
C ASP A 58 -15.59 -4.82 9.56
N MET A 59 -15.35 -6.14 9.47
CA MET A 59 -15.52 -7.03 10.60
C MET A 59 -14.48 -6.75 11.69
N ALA A 60 -13.23 -6.44 11.31
CA ALA A 60 -12.21 -6.04 12.26
C ALA A 60 -12.55 -4.72 12.96
N ALA A 61 -13.07 -3.73 12.22
CA ALA A 61 -13.55 -2.47 12.78
C ALA A 61 -14.73 -2.66 13.74
N THR A 62 -15.67 -3.53 13.38
CA THR A 62 -16.82 -3.88 14.24
C THR A 62 -16.35 -4.54 15.54
N LYS A 63 -15.36 -5.43 15.48
CA LYS A 63 -14.78 -6.04 16.68
C LYS A 63 -14.02 -5.04 17.54
N LEU A 64 -13.27 -4.13 16.92
CA LEU A 64 -12.56 -3.06 17.62
C LEU A 64 -13.51 -2.12 18.38
N SER A 65 -14.68 -1.79 17.82
CA SER A 65 -15.64 -0.91 18.48
C SER A 65 -16.32 -1.54 19.71
N GLN A 66 -16.31 -2.87 19.79
CA GLN A 66 -16.87 -3.64 20.90
C GLN A 66 -15.84 -3.93 22.00
N LEU A 67 -14.54 -3.73 21.72
CA LEU A 67 -13.49 -3.98 22.70
C LEU A 67 -13.44 -2.86 23.73
N ALA A 68 -13.39 -3.25 25.01
CA ALA A 68 -12.93 -2.36 26.06
C ALA A 68 -11.44 -2.02 25.84
N LYS A 69 -10.95 -1.02 26.56
CA LYS A 69 -9.53 -0.65 26.51
C LYS A 69 -8.68 -1.87 26.92
N PRO A 70 -7.78 -2.37 26.05
CA PRO A 70 -7.00 -3.57 26.35
C PRO A 70 -5.93 -3.25 27.40
N GLU A 71 -5.85 -4.10 28.43
CA GLU A 71 -4.86 -3.96 29.51
C GLU A 71 -4.00 -5.22 29.65
N ALA A 72 -4.55 -6.41 29.36
CA ALA A 72 -3.82 -7.66 29.43
C ALA A 72 -3.02 -7.97 28.15
N GLY A 73 -2.02 -8.85 28.27
CA GLY A 73 -1.14 -9.24 27.15
C GLY A 73 -1.91 -9.78 25.93
N ASP A 74 -2.82 -10.72 26.16
CA ASP A 74 -3.63 -11.33 25.09
C ASP A 74 -4.60 -10.33 24.45
N GLU A 75 -5.20 -9.45 25.26
CA GLU A 75 -6.09 -8.40 24.78
C GLU A 75 -5.34 -7.41 23.89
N LEU A 76 -4.13 -7.01 24.31
CA LEU A 76 -3.24 -6.17 23.53
C LEU A 76 -2.83 -6.84 22.22
N PHE A 77 -2.55 -8.15 22.24
CA PHE A 77 -2.17 -8.88 21.03
C PHE A 77 -3.35 -8.95 20.05
N TYR A 78 -4.53 -9.31 20.54
CA TYR A 78 -5.76 -9.35 19.73
C TYR A 78 -6.12 -7.98 19.16
N TYR A 79 -6.06 -6.94 19.98
CA TYR A 79 -6.26 -5.55 19.57
C TYR A 79 -5.26 -5.13 18.48
N GLY A 80 -3.97 -5.50 18.64
CA GLY A 80 -2.94 -5.22 17.66
C GLY A 80 -3.22 -5.92 16.31
N ALA A 81 -3.59 -7.20 16.35
CA ALA A 81 -3.93 -7.98 15.17
C ALA A 81 -5.14 -7.38 14.42
N LEU A 82 -6.19 -6.99 15.15
CA LEU A 82 -7.39 -6.38 14.54
C LEU A 82 -7.06 -5.05 13.86
N ASN A 83 -6.26 -4.19 14.51
CA ASN A 83 -5.85 -2.92 13.94
C ASN A 83 -4.98 -3.08 12.69
N GLN A 84 -4.12 -4.10 12.66
CA GLN A 84 -3.35 -4.45 11.46
C GLN A 84 -4.27 -4.82 10.30
N GLN A 85 -5.37 -5.54 10.57
CA GLN A 85 -6.33 -5.99 9.56
C GLN A 85 -7.15 -4.85 8.93
N LEU A 86 -7.20 -3.67 9.55
CA LEU A 86 -7.85 -2.51 8.96
C LEU A 86 -7.13 -1.99 7.70
N ASN A 87 -5.87 -2.40 7.50
CA ASN A 87 -5.09 -2.13 6.29
C ASN A 87 -4.97 -0.64 5.90
N HIS A 88 -4.85 0.23 6.90
CA HIS A 88 -4.60 1.66 6.71
C HIS A 88 -3.60 2.18 7.75
N ARG A 89 -3.04 3.37 7.48
CA ARG A 89 -1.94 3.96 8.27
C ARG A 89 -2.22 4.00 9.78
N GLU A 90 -3.36 4.53 10.17
CA GLU A 90 -3.71 4.68 11.59
C GLU A 90 -3.86 3.33 12.30
N GLY A 91 -4.39 2.31 11.61
CA GLY A 91 -4.47 0.94 12.12
C GLY A 91 -3.08 0.35 12.33
N TRP A 92 -2.17 0.51 11.37
CA TRP A 92 -0.78 0.05 11.54
C TRP A 92 -0.05 0.75 12.69
N ILE A 93 -0.34 2.04 12.95
CA ILE A 93 0.23 2.77 14.09
C ILE A 93 -0.27 2.18 15.41
N GLN A 94 -1.59 1.98 15.54
CA GLN A 94 -2.19 1.39 16.74
C GLN A 94 -1.69 -0.04 16.96
N ALA A 95 -1.61 -0.84 15.90
CA ALA A 95 -1.07 -2.20 15.94
C ALA A 95 0.40 -2.20 16.40
N ARG A 96 1.25 -1.37 15.78
CA ARG A 96 2.66 -1.23 16.17
C ARG A 96 2.80 -0.88 17.64
N ASP A 97 2.02 0.07 18.15
CA ASP A 97 2.15 0.53 19.52
C ASP A 97 1.64 -0.51 20.53
N ALA A 98 0.63 -1.31 20.18
CA ALA A 98 0.22 -2.46 20.98
C ALA A 98 1.33 -3.53 21.03
N PHE A 99 1.89 -3.91 19.86
CA PHE A 99 2.97 -4.89 19.80
C PHE A 99 4.26 -4.41 20.47
N ARG A 100 4.57 -3.11 20.44
CA ARG A 100 5.69 -2.53 21.19
C ARG A 100 5.52 -2.68 22.69
N LYS A 101 4.31 -2.47 23.22
CA LYS A 101 4.05 -2.67 24.65
C LYS A 101 4.34 -4.12 25.04
N LEU A 102 3.87 -5.07 24.23
CA LEU A 102 4.10 -6.50 24.44
C LEU A 102 5.57 -6.90 24.30
N SER A 103 6.30 -6.35 23.33
CA SER A 103 7.72 -6.68 23.11
C SER A 103 8.62 -6.21 24.25
N LEU A 104 8.21 -5.14 24.95
CA LEU A 104 8.92 -4.56 26.08
C LEU A 104 8.48 -5.10 27.45
N ASP A 105 7.37 -5.82 27.52
CA ASP A 105 6.82 -6.34 28.78
C ASP A 105 7.59 -7.58 29.24
N THR A 106 8.44 -7.42 30.25
CA THR A 106 9.28 -8.52 30.77
C THR A 106 8.50 -9.60 31.52
N THR A 107 7.20 -9.39 31.79
CA THR A 107 6.33 -10.39 32.42
C THR A 107 5.83 -11.45 31.44
N ILE A 108 5.88 -11.16 30.13
CA ILE A 108 5.46 -12.06 29.06
C ILE A 108 6.61 -13.00 28.69
N GLU A 109 6.30 -14.24 28.31
CA GLU A 109 7.26 -15.26 27.86
C GLU A 109 8.15 -14.76 26.70
N PRO A 110 9.46 -15.08 26.68
CA PRO A 110 10.39 -14.56 25.68
C PRO A 110 9.98 -14.79 24.21
N ASN A 111 9.39 -15.96 23.91
CA ASN A 111 8.96 -16.29 22.55
C ASN A 111 7.77 -15.42 22.09
N LEU A 112 6.86 -15.10 23.00
CA LEU A 112 5.73 -14.21 22.75
C LEU A 112 6.22 -12.77 22.53
N ARG A 113 7.19 -12.31 23.34
CA ARG A 113 7.83 -11.01 23.13
C ARG A 113 8.52 -10.91 21.77
N GLU A 114 9.17 -11.98 21.33
CA GLU A 114 9.82 -12.03 20.02
C GLU A 114 8.79 -11.98 18.89
N LEU A 115 7.68 -12.71 19.00
CA LEU A 115 6.57 -12.59 18.05
C LEU A 115 6.03 -11.16 18.00
N ALA A 116 5.79 -10.53 19.15
CA ALA A 116 5.36 -9.14 19.22
C ALA A 116 6.38 -8.19 18.57
N ARG A 117 7.68 -8.41 18.78
CA ARG A 117 8.76 -7.63 18.15
C ARG A 117 8.75 -7.75 16.62
N ILE A 118 8.52 -8.96 16.09
CA ILE A 118 8.37 -9.20 14.64
C ILE A 118 7.16 -8.44 14.10
N MET A 119 6.03 -8.50 14.82
CA MET A 119 4.80 -7.82 14.42
C MET A 119 4.91 -6.30 14.49
N GLU A 120 5.59 -5.76 15.50
CA GLU A 120 5.95 -4.35 15.59
C GLU A 120 6.76 -3.91 14.35
N ALA A 121 7.82 -4.66 14.02
CA ALA A 121 8.69 -4.35 12.89
C ALA A 121 7.93 -4.38 11.56
N HIS A 122 7.04 -5.35 11.38
CA HIS A 122 6.17 -5.44 10.20
C HIS A 122 5.29 -4.20 10.04
N ASN A 123 4.58 -3.78 11.09
CA ASN A 123 3.73 -2.59 11.04
C ASN A 123 4.55 -1.31 10.81
N GLN A 124 5.75 -1.21 11.40
CA GLN A 124 6.65 -0.09 11.12
C GLN A 124 7.09 -0.04 9.65
N ALA A 125 7.31 -1.20 9.02
CA ALA A 125 7.62 -1.28 7.59
C ALA A 125 6.46 -0.78 6.71
N LEU A 126 5.22 -1.15 7.04
CA LEU A 126 4.02 -0.67 6.34
C LEU A 126 3.84 0.85 6.46
N ILE A 127 4.02 1.40 7.66
CA ILE A 127 3.98 2.85 7.91
C ILE A 127 5.03 3.58 7.05
N ASN A 128 6.27 3.07 7.05
CA ASN A 128 7.36 3.65 6.27
C ASN A 128 7.10 3.57 4.76
N TRP A 129 6.58 2.42 4.30
CA TRP A 129 6.22 2.23 2.89
C TRP A 129 5.16 3.23 2.45
N HIS A 130 4.09 3.41 3.24
CA HIS A 130 3.04 4.36 2.92
C HIS A 130 3.55 5.80 2.93
N ALA A 131 4.39 6.18 3.90
CA ALA A 131 4.98 7.52 3.92
C ALA A 131 5.78 7.82 2.64
N ARG A 132 6.60 6.86 2.19
CA ARG A 132 7.34 6.97 0.92
C ARG A 132 6.41 7.05 -0.28
N HIS A 133 5.40 6.19 -0.34
CA HIS A 133 4.46 6.17 -1.45
C HIS A 133 3.71 7.50 -1.58
N THR A 134 3.21 8.05 -0.47
CA THR A 134 2.53 9.35 -0.45
C THR A 134 3.46 10.49 -0.88
N HIS A 135 4.72 10.47 -0.45
CA HIS A 135 5.70 11.44 -0.88
C HIS A 135 5.95 11.39 -2.39
N LEU A 136 6.16 10.18 -2.94
CA LEU A 136 6.36 9.98 -4.38
C LEU A 136 5.15 10.38 -5.22
N GLN A 137 3.93 10.11 -4.74
CA GLN A 137 2.70 10.55 -5.41
C GLN A 137 2.62 12.08 -5.49
N LYS A 138 3.04 12.77 -4.43
CA LYS A 138 3.09 14.24 -4.41
C LYS A 138 4.12 14.76 -5.41
N GLU A 139 5.33 14.23 -5.41
CA GLU A 139 6.37 14.62 -6.37
C GLU A 139 5.94 14.39 -7.82
N LEU A 140 5.27 13.26 -8.08
CA LEU A 140 4.73 12.96 -9.41
C LEU A 140 3.66 13.98 -9.83
N ALA A 141 2.75 14.35 -8.93
CA ALA A 141 1.71 15.34 -9.22
C ALA A 141 2.31 16.73 -9.50
N GLU A 142 3.32 17.14 -8.74
CA GLU A 142 4.06 18.39 -8.97
C GLU A 142 4.78 18.35 -10.33
N SER A 143 5.46 17.25 -10.63
CA SER A 143 6.17 17.07 -11.90
C SER A 143 5.23 17.12 -13.12
N VAL A 144 4.04 16.52 -13.01
CA VAL A 144 3.02 16.57 -14.07
C VAL A 144 2.54 18.01 -14.30
N LEU A 145 2.26 18.76 -13.23
CA LEU A 145 1.81 20.14 -13.31
C LEU A 145 2.89 21.06 -13.92
N ASP A 146 4.15 20.85 -13.54
CA ASP A 146 5.28 21.58 -14.12
C ASP A 146 5.44 21.30 -15.61
N ARG A 147 5.27 20.05 -16.04
CA ARG A 147 5.31 19.67 -17.45
C ARG A 147 4.18 20.33 -18.24
N GLU A 148 2.95 20.30 -17.73
CA GLU A 148 1.80 20.95 -18.39
C GLU A 148 2.02 22.47 -18.52
N LEU A 149 2.59 23.11 -17.49
CA LEU A 149 2.93 24.52 -17.54
C LEU A 149 4.00 24.83 -18.60
N LEU A 150 5.03 23.98 -18.69
CA LEU A 150 6.08 24.12 -19.71
C LEU A 150 5.52 23.94 -21.12
N GLU A 151 4.66 22.95 -21.34
CA GLU A 151 3.98 22.74 -22.63
C GLU A 151 3.17 23.97 -23.06
N ARG A 152 2.38 24.56 -22.13
CA ARG A 152 1.64 25.80 -22.40
C ARG A 152 2.55 26.98 -22.72
N LYS A 153 3.69 27.11 -22.03
CA LYS A 153 4.67 28.16 -22.31
C LYS A 153 5.31 27.99 -23.69
N ILE A 154 5.65 26.77 -24.06
CA ILE A 154 6.19 26.45 -25.40
C ILE A 154 5.16 26.84 -26.46
N GLU A 155 3.91 26.43 -26.30
CA GLU A 155 2.84 26.76 -27.26
C GLU A 155 2.65 28.29 -27.40
N ALA A 156 2.60 29.02 -26.28
CA ALA A 156 2.47 30.47 -26.27
C ALA A 156 3.66 31.16 -26.95
N LEU A 157 4.89 30.68 -26.72
CA LEU A 157 6.09 31.19 -27.39
C LEU A 157 6.05 30.92 -28.90
N THR A 158 5.65 29.71 -29.31
CA THR A 158 5.50 29.37 -30.74
C THR A 158 4.44 30.24 -31.42
N GLN A 159 3.30 30.51 -30.77
CA GLN A 159 2.28 31.42 -31.30
C GLN A 159 2.79 32.87 -31.42
N LEU A 160 3.56 33.33 -30.43
CA LEU A 160 4.18 34.66 -30.46
C LEU A 160 5.21 34.78 -31.58
N GLU A 161 6.05 33.76 -31.76
CA GLU A 161 7.02 33.69 -32.86
C GLU A 161 6.33 33.73 -34.22
N ALA A 162 5.27 32.94 -34.41
CA ALA A 162 4.47 32.96 -35.64
C ALA A 162 3.87 34.35 -35.91
N THR A 163 3.36 35.01 -34.87
CA THR A 163 2.79 36.37 -34.97
C THR A 163 3.85 37.40 -35.35
N ILE A 164 5.05 37.35 -34.74
CA ILE A 164 6.16 38.24 -35.06
C ILE A 164 6.65 38.01 -36.49
N SER A 165 6.78 36.75 -36.90
CA SER A 165 7.20 36.38 -38.25
C SER A 165 6.24 36.93 -39.32
N ASN A 166 4.93 36.75 -39.13
CA ASN A 166 3.90 37.29 -40.03
C ASN A 166 3.96 38.82 -40.10
N ARG A 167 4.14 39.51 -38.96
CA ARG A 167 4.24 40.97 -38.92
C ARG A 167 5.47 41.46 -39.69
N LYS A 168 6.61 40.77 -39.56
CA LYS A 168 7.83 41.09 -40.33
C LYS A 168 7.61 40.95 -41.83
N GLN A 169 6.99 39.85 -42.27
CA GLN A 169 6.69 39.63 -43.69
C GLN A 169 5.77 40.72 -44.28
N GLN A 170 4.74 41.13 -43.54
CA GLN A 170 3.85 42.22 -43.96
C GLN A 170 4.57 43.57 -44.03
N SER A 171 5.47 43.88 -43.10
CA SER A 171 6.24 45.13 -43.13
C SER A 171 7.30 45.21 -44.24
N THR A 172 7.65 44.09 -44.87
CA THR A 172 8.59 44.03 -46.00
C THR A 172 7.90 43.90 -47.37
N ALA A 173 6.56 43.84 -47.41
CA ALA A 173 5.83 43.79 -48.67
C ALA A 173 5.95 45.14 -49.40
N PRO A 174 6.32 45.17 -50.69
CA PRO A 174 6.45 46.41 -51.45
C PRO A 174 5.09 47.12 -51.52
N GLU A 175 5.11 48.43 -51.25
CA GLU A 175 3.96 49.32 -51.39
C GLU A 175 3.38 49.18 -52.81
N PRO A 176 2.07 48.92 -52.96
CA PRO A 176 1.48 48.78 -54.28
C PRO A 176 1.66 50.09 -55.05
N PRO A 177 2.03 50.04 -56.35
CA PRO A 177 2.31 51.24 -57.12
C PRO A 177 1.10 52.17 -57.06
N ALA A 178 1.34 53.41 -56.61
CA ALA A 178 0.37 54.48 -56.63
C ALA A 178 -0.19 54.60 -58.06
N THR A 179 -1.47 54.35 -58.21
CA THR A 179 -2.21 54.60 -59.44
C THR A 179 -2.40 56.10 -59.54
N ASN A 180 -1.53 56.76 -60.30
CA ASN A 180 -1.71 58.15 -60.69
C ASN A 180 -2.75 58.19 -61.81
N GLU A 181 -3.92 58.77 -61.52
CA GLU A 181 -4.84 59.34 -62.52
C GLU A 181 -4.39 60.76 -62.91
#